data_AF-A0A2H9PNB6-F1
#
_entry.id   AF-A0A2H9PNB6-F1
#
_cell.length_a   1.000
_cell.length_b   1.000
_cell.length_c   1.000
_cell.angle_alpha   90.00
_cell.angle_beta   90.00
_cell.angle_gamma   90.00
#
_symmetry.space_group_name_H-M   'P 1'
#
loop_
_entity.id
_entity.type
_entity.pdbx_description
1 polymer ?
#
loop_
_entity_poly.entity_id
_entity_poly.type
_entity_poly.pdbx_seq_one_letter_code
_entity_poly.pdbx_strand_id
1 'polypeptide(L)' 'MAEEKIEYTKYEKARMIGSRALQLSMGAPFLVKLDQKELEKMKFNPIEIAMREYDEGVLPITVRRPAA' A
#
# COMPACT_ATOMS: atom_id res chain seq x y z
N MET A 1 14.65 8.04 10.46
CA MET A 1 15.11 7.85 9.06
C MET A 1 14.12 8.61 8.21
N ALA A 2 14.57 9.71 7.61
CA ALA A 2 13.70 10.59 6.84
C ALA A 2 13.36 9.89 5.51
N GLU A 3 12.09 9.55 5.33
CA GLU A 3 11.60 8.90 4.13
C GLU A 3 11.79 9.85 2.94
N GLU A 4 12.61 9.44 1.98
CA GLU A 4 12.70 10.10 0.69
C GLU A 4 11.31 10.11 0.06
N LYS A 5 10.71 11.30 -0.01
CA LYS A 5 9.46 11.54 -0.73
C LYS A 5 9.73 11.42 -2.22
N ILE A 6 9.92 10.19 -2.71
CA ILE A 6 9.98 9.90 -4.13
C ILE A 6 8.59 10.21 -4.67
N GLU A 7 8.47 11.30 -5.42
CA GLU A 7 7.21 11.65 -6.09
C GLU A 7 6.90 10.57 -7.14
N TYR A 8 6.04 9.64 -6.76
CA TYR A 8 5.43 8.69 -7.67
C TYR A 8 4.41 9.41 -8.55
N THR A 9 4.46 9.11 -9.85
CA THR A 9 3.40 9.54 -10.77
C THR A 9 2.06 8.94 -10.35
N LYS A 10 0.96 9.58 -10.78
CA LYS A 10 -0.41 9.05 -10.56
C LYS A 10 -0.57 7.59 -11.02
N TYR A 11 0.17 7.18 -12.06
CA TYR A 11 0.16 5.82 -12.60
C TYR A 11 0.94 4.84 -11.71
N GLU A 12 2.13 5.23 -11.27
CA GLU A 12 2.94 4.44 -10.34
C GLU A 12 2.19 4.23 -9.02
N LYS A 13 1.61 5.30 -8.45
CA LYS A 13 0.80 5.23 -7.24
C LYS A 13 -0.39 4.27 -7.40
N ALA A 14 -1.15 4.39 -8.49
CA ALA A 14 -2.28 3.50 -8.76
C ALA A 14 -1.82 2.03 -8.89
N ARG A 15 -0.68 1.79 -9.56
CA ARG A 15 -0.14 0.43 -9.73
C ARG A 15 0.34 -0.17 -8.41
N MET A 16 1.02 0.60 -7.56
CA MET A 16 1.49 0.15 -6.25
C MET A 16 0.31 -0.27 -5.36
N ILE A 17 -0.71 0.58 -5.25
CA ILE A 17 -1.92 0.28 -4.46
C ILE A 17 -2.64 -0.95 -5.02
N GLY A 18 -2.82 -1.04 -6.34
CA GLY A 18 -3.49 -2.19 -6.97
C GLY A 18 -2.73 -3.51 -6.77
N SER A 19 -1.41 -3.50 -6.94
CA SER A 19 -0.57 -4.68 -6.69
C SER A 19 -0.58 -5.09 -5.22
N ARG A 20 -0.57 -4.13 -4.29
CA ARG A 20 -0.65 -4.43 -2.85
C ARG A 20 -2.04 -4.96 -2.44
N ALA A 21 -3.11 -4.38 -2.97
CA ALA A 21 -4.46 -4.87 -2.75
C ALA A 21 -4.62 -6.33 -3.20
N LEU A 22 -4.01 -6.72 -4.33
CA LEU A 22 -4.02 -8.11 -4.76
C LEU A 22 -3.31 -9.02 -3.76
N GLN A 23 -2.16 -8.62 -3.22
CA GLN A 23 -1.45 -9.40 -2.20
C GLN A 23 -2.30 -9.60 -0.95
N LEU A 24 -2.97 -8.56 -0.48
CA LEU A 24 -3.88 -8.61 0.67
C LEU A 24 -5.07 -9.55 0.42
N SER A 25 -5.66 -9.51 -0.78
CA SER A 25 -6.70 -10.47 -1.19
C SER A 25 -6.23 -11.91 -1.18
N MET A 26 -4.93 -12.15 -1.40
CA MET A 26 -4.30 -13.48 -1.36
C MET A 26 -3.91 -13.92 0.06
N GLY A 27 -4.28 -13.15 1.09
CA GLY A 27 -3.98 -13.47 2.49
C GLY A 27 -2.58 -13.06 2.94
N ALA A 28 -1.92 -12.14 2.22
CA ALA A 28 -0.66 -11.58 2.69
C ALA A 28 -0.86 -10.76 3.99
N PRO A 29 0.11 -10.75 4.91
CA PRO A 29 0.03 -9.96 6.12
C PRO A 29 0.13 -8.46 5.81
N PHE A 30 -0.68 -7.67 6.52
CA PHE A 30 -0.59 -6.20 6.55
C PHE A 30 0.51 -5.76 7.53
N LEU A 31 1.27 -4.73 7.16
CA LEU A 31 2.40 -4.20 7.94
C LEU A 31 2.00 -2.99 8.81
N VAL A 32 0.83 -2.43 8.55
CA VAL A 32 0.24 -1.32 9.29
C VAL A 32 -0.41 -1.79 10.60
N LYS A 33 -0.31 -0.97 11.66
CA LYS A 33 -1.03 -1.19 12.92
C LYS A 33 -2.50 -0.80 12.77
N LEU A 34 -3.27 -1.63 12.05
CA LEU A 34 -4.72 -1.49 12.01
C LEU A 34 -5.33 -2.04 13.29
N ASP A 35 -5.97 -1.18 14.07
CA ASP A 35 -6.80 -1.62 15.19
C ASP A 35 -8.00 -2.45 14.65
N GLN A 36 -8.47 -3.44 15.40
CA GLN A 36 -9.58 -4.30 14.99
C GLN A 36 -10.83 -3.50 14.60
N LYS A 37 -11.06 -2.35 15.26
CA LYS A 37 -12.16 -1.44 14.92
C LYS A 37 -12.00 -0.78 13.55
N GLU A 38 -10.76 -0.49 13.14
CA GLU A 38 -10.48 0.12 11.83
C GLU A 38 -10.63 -0.92 10.71
N LEU A 39 -10.21 -2.16 10.98
CA LEU A 39 -10.39 -3.30 10.09
C LEU A 39 -11.88 -3.61 9.83
N GLU A 40 -12.70 -3.61 10.88
CA GLU A 40 -14.15 -3.80 10.79
C GLU A 40 -14.83 -2.64 10.05
N LYS A 41 -14.45 -1.38 10.32
CA LYS A 41 -14.98 -0.22 9.59
C LYS A 41 -14.70 -0.30 8.09
N MET A 42 -13.50 -0.76 7.72
CA MET A 42 -13.07 -0.90 6.32
C MET A 42 -13.62 -2.17 5.65
N LYS A 43 -14.42 -2.98 6.37
CA LYS A 43 -14.95 -4.27 5.90
C LYS A 43 -13.87 -5.18 5.31
N PHE A 44 -12.65 -5.10 5.81
CA PHE A 44 -11.50 -5.85 5.28
C PHE A 44 -11.25 -5.61 3.78
N ASN A 45 -11.62 -4.43 3.26
CA ASN A 45 -11.41 -4.12 1.85
C ASN A 45 -9.91 -3.98 1.56
N PRO A 46 -9.33 -4.83 0.69
CA PRO A 46 -7.90 -4.85 0.41
C PRO A 46 -7.37 -3.54 -0.19
N ILE A 47 -8.22 -2.78 -0.90
CA ILE A 47 -7.83 -1.49 -1.49
C ILE A 47 -7.63 -0.43 -0.40
N GLU A 48 -8.56 -0.36 0.56
CA GLU A 48 -8.50 0.59 1.67
C GLU A 48 -7.27 0.32 2.55
N ILE A 49 -6.99 -0.96 2.83
CA ILE A 49 -5.81 -1.38 3.59
C ILE A 49 -4.52 -1.03 2.85
N ALA A 50 -4.44 -1.28 1.54
CA ALA A 50 -3.29 -0.90 0.73
C ALA A 50 -3.07 0.62 0.68
N MET A 51 -4.15 1.41 0.63
CA MET A 51 -4.07 2.87 0.65
C MET A 51 -3.56 3.39 2.00
N ARG A 52 -3.98 2.76 3.10
CA ARG A 52 -3.44 3.03 4.45
C ARG A 52 -1.94 2.71 4.56
N GLU A 53 -1.51 1.56 4.07
CA GLU A 53 -0.09 1.19 4.06
C GLU A 53 0.76 2.15 3.22
N TYR A 54 0.19 2.68 2.13
CA TYR A 54 0.84 3.71 1.32
C TYR A 54 0.98 5.04 2.07
N ASP A 55 -0.07 5.47 2.78
CA ASP A 55 -0.08 6.73 3.53
C ASP A 55 0.88 6.71 4.73
N GLU A 56 1.02 5.56 5.38
CA GLU A 56 2.00 5.33 6.47
C GLU A 56 3.42 5.03 5.97
N GLY A 57 3.67 4.98 4.66
CA GLY A 57 5.02 4.75 4.10
C GLY A 57 5.57 3.31 4.28
N VAL A 58 4.77 2.39 4.82
CA VAL A 58 5.16 1.00 5.12
C VAL A 58 4.96 0.02 3.96
N LEU A 59 4.52 0.51 2.80
CA LEU A 59 4.14 -0.32 1.66
C LEU A 59 5.38 -1.03 1.05
N PRO A 60 5.43 -2.38 1.02
CA PRO A 60 6.63 -3.13 0.67
C PRO A 60 6.78 -3.31 -0.85
N ILE A 61 6.63 -2.22 -1.62
CA ILE A 61 6.75 -2.24 -3.08
C ILE A 61 7.64 -1.08 -3.51
N THR A 62 8.65 -1.39 -4.32
CA THR A 62 9.53 -0.39 -4.94
C THR A 62 9.23 -0.29 -6.43
N VAL A 63 9.18 0.93 -6.95
CA VAL A 63 9.05 1.17 -8.39
C VAL A 63 10.44 1.20 -9.01
N ARG A 64 10.69 0.28 -9.94
CA ARG A 64 11.90 0.31 -10.77
C ARG A 64 11.57 0.97 -12.11
N ARG A 65 12.15 2.14 -12.36
CA ARG A 65 12.07 2.82 -13.66
C ARG A 65 13.14 2.20 -14.57
N PRO A 66 12.78 1.58 -15.71
CA PRO A 66 13.79 1.18 -16.69
C PRO A 66 14.47 2.45 -17.21
N ALA A 67 15.81 2.46 -17.20
CA ALA A 67 16.57 3.46 -17.93
C ALA A 67 16.28 3.23 -19.42
N ALA A 68 15.79 4.27 -20.10
CA ALA A 68 15.62 4.26 -21.55
C ALA A 68 16.98 4.16 -22.25
#